data_AF-A0A4Q9M312-F1
#
_entry.id   AF-A0A4Q9M312-F1
#
_cell.length_a   1.000
_cell.length_b   1.000
_cell.length_c   1.000
_cell.angle_alpha   90.00
_cell.angle_beta   90.00
_cell.angle_gamma   90.00
#
_symmetry.space_group_name_H-M   'P 1'
#
loop_
_entity.id
_entity.type
_entity.pdbx_description
1 polymer ?
#
loop_
_entity_poly.entity_id
_entity_poly.type
_entity_poly.pdbx_seq_one_letter_code
_entity_poly.pdbx_strand_id
1 'polypeptide(L)'
;MVATSAVLLNTFHTVNGLLMGTYLSLPPVWSFLANAFAHPMFWLGLALWAAGFAHETLLNIRRNAKKADDDDANDGKAKPKQEHYAIPHGLLYRFISDPNYFCEWVE
;
A
#
# COMPACT_ATOMS: atom_id res chain seq x y z
N MET A 1 6.01 4.73 -24.13
CA MET A 1 5.09 5.01 -23.01
C MET A 1 5.51 4.33 -21.71
N VAL A 2 5.88 3.03 -21.71
CA VAL A 2 6.33 2.35 -20.48
C VAL A 2 7.60 2.96 -19.88
N ALA A 3 8.61 3.26 -20.71
CA ALA A 3 9.87 3.87 -20.23
C ALA A 3 9.68 5.28 -19.65
N THR A 4 8.79 6.09 -20.22
CA THR A 4 8.49 7.44 -19.74
C THR A 4 7.77 7.42 -18.40
N SER A 5 6.83 6.49 -18.19
CA SER A 5 6.14 6.33 -16.90
C SER A 5 7.08 5.83 -15.81
N ALA A 6 7.97 4.89 -16.12
CA ALA A 6 8.95 4.37 -15.15
C ALA A 6 9.93 5.46 -14.66
N VAL A 7 10.41 6.31 -15.56
CA VAL A 7 11.30 7.43 -15.20
C VAL A 7 10.61 8.43 -14.29
N LEU A 8 9.35 8.77 -14.55
CA LEU A 8 8.57 9.68 -13.70
C LEU A 8 8.35 9.09 -12.30
N LEU A 9 7.97 7.81 -12.20
CA LEU A 9 7.77 7.12 -10.92
C LEU A 9 9.05 7.08 -10.10
N ASN A 10 10.18 6.70 -10.71
CA ASN A 10 11.46 6.66 -10.02
C ASN A 10 11.91 8.04 -9.54
N THR A 11 11.67 9.08 -10.35
CA THR A 11 11.98 10.46 -9.97
C THR A 11 11.11 10.89 -8.79
N PHE A 12 9.80 10.60 -8.84
CA PHE A 12 8.88 10.92 -7.75
C PHE A 12 9.29 10.24 -6.44
N HIS A 13 9.53 8.92 -6.44
CA HIS A 13 9.93 8.20 -5.23
C HIS A 13 11.26 8.70 -4.65
N THR A 14 12.25 8.96 -5.52
CA THR A 14 13.56 9.45 -5.07
C THR A 14 13.46 10.83 -4.42
N VAL A 15 12.74 11.75 -5.06
CA VAL A 15 12.55 13.11 -4.55
C VAL A 15 11.72 13.09 -3.27
N ASN A 16 10.60 12.34 -3.24
CA ASN A 16 9.75 12.25 -2.06
C ASN A 16 10.49 11.66 -0.85
N GLY A 17 11.22 10.56 -1.06
CA GLY A 17 12.03 9.93 -0.01
C GLY A 17 13.14 10.86 0.51
N LEU A 18 13.82 11.57 -0.39
CA LEU A 18 14.85 12.54 -0.01
C LEU A 18 14.28 13.70 0.80
N LEU A 19 13.12 14.25 0.40
CA LEU A 19 12.46 15.34 1.10
C LEU A 19 12.05 14.92 2.52
N MET A 20 11.42 13.76 2.68
CA MET A 20 11.04 13.26 4.01
C MET A 20 12.26 12.95 4.87
N GLY A 21 13.28 12.28 4.32
CA GLY A 21 14.51 11.99 5.05
C GLY A 21 15.23 13.26 5.51
N THR A 22 15.30 14.29 4.66
CA THR A 22 15.90 15.57 5.01
C THR A 22 15.10 16.29 6.08
N TYR A 23 13.77 16.37 5.92
CA TYR A 23 12.89 17.00 6.90
C TYR A 23 13.04 16.35 8.29
N LEU A 24 12.96 15.02 8.37
CA LEU A 24 13.09 14.28 9.62
C LEU A 24 14.49 14.36 10.25
N SER A 25 15.52 14.70 9.47
CA SER A 25 16.90 14.87 9.97
C SER A 25 17.18 16.26 10.53
N LEU A 26 16.26 17.24 10.36
CA LEU A 26 16.48 18.62 10.82
C LEU A 26 16.37 18.74 12.35
N PRO A 27 17.31 19.43 13.03
CA PRO A 27 17.27 19.58 14.49
C PRO A 27 15.97 20.17 15.08
N PRO A 28 15.30 21.16 14.44
CA PRO A 28 14.00 21.64 14.89
C PRO A 28 12.88 20.58 14.86
N VAL A 29 12.98 19.60 13.97
CA VAL A 29 12.01 18.51 13.87
C VAL A 29 12.24 17.52 15.02
N TRP A 30 13.50 17.23 15.37
CA TRP A 30 13.83 16.42 16.54
C TRP A 30 13.35 17.04 17.85
N SER A 31 13.48 18.36 18.02
CA SER A 31 12.95 19.03 19.22
C SER A 31 11.42 19.01 19.28
N PHE A 32 10.75 19.16 18.13
CA PHE A 32 9.29 18.99 18.04
C PHE A 32 8.84 17.56 18.37
N LEU A 33 9.55 16.54 17.86
CA LEU A 33 9.23 15.13 18.10
C LEU A 33 9.59 14.65 19.51
N ALA A 34 10.44 15.36 20.25
CA ALA A 34 10.89 14.94 21.59
C ALA A 34 9.72 14.67 22.55
N ASN A 35 8.58 15.36 22.37
CA ASN A 35 7.37 15.16 23.17
C ASN A 35 6.20 14.55 22.36
N ALA A 36 6.47 13.94 21.20
CA ALA A 36 5.43 13.42 20.31
C ALA A 36 4.54 12.37 20.99
N PHE A 37 5.12 11.47 21.80
CA PHE A 37 4.38 10.41 22.48
C PHE A 37 3.40 10.91 23.55
N ALA A 38 3.57 12.14 24.05
CA ALA A 38 2.63 12.76 24.98
C ALA A 38 1.39 13.34 24.27
N HIS A 39 1.44 13.46 22.94
CA HIS A 39 0.38 14.10 22.17
C HIS A 39 -0.62 13.04 21.65
N PRO A 40 -1.92 13.14 21.95
CA PRO A 40 -2.90 12.14 21.53
C PRO A 40 -3.03 12.05 20.00
N MET A 41 -2.80 13.15 19.28
CA MET A 41 -2.79 13.13 17.80
C MET A 41 -1.70 12.24 17.22
N PHE A 42 -0.56 12.09 17.91
CA PHE A 42 0.49 11.18 17.44
C PHE A 42 0.00 9.74 17.43
N TRP A 43 -0.68 9.32 18.49
CA TRP A 43 -1.27 7.99 18.60
C TRP A 43 -2.44 7.78 17.64
N LEU A 44 -3.26 8.81 17.42
CA LEU A 44 -4.31 8.76 16.42
C LEU A 44 -3.73 8.55 15.02
N GLY A 45 -2.69 9.31 14.66
CA GLY A 45 -1.99 9.15 13.38
C GLY A 45 -1.36 7.78 13.24
N LEU A 46 -0.67 7.29 14.28
CA LEU A 46 -0.07 5.95 14.27
C LEU A 46 -1.12 4.83 14.15
N ALA A 47 -2.27 4.98 14.81
CA ALA A 47 -3.37 4.04 14.72
C ALA A 47 -4.00 4.04 13.31
N LEU A 48 -4.12 5.21 12.68
CA LEU A 48 -4.65 5.36 11.34
C LEU A 48 -3.70 4.75 10.30
N TRP A 49 -2.40 5.05 10.41
CA TRP A 49 -1.33 4.45 9.62
C TRP A 49 -1.34 2.91 9.74
N ALA A 50 -1.39 2.38 10.96
CA ALA A 50 -1.43 0.94 11.20
C ALA A 50 -2.72 0.29 10.67
N ALA A 51 -3.86 0.98 10.73
CA ALA A 51 -5.12 0.50 10.20
C ALA A 51 -5.10 0.39 8.65
N GLY A 52 -4.49 1.36 7.97
CA GLY A 52 -4.23 1.32 6.53
C GLY A 52 -3.36 0.11 6.16
N PHE A 53 -2.21 -0.03 6.82
CA PHE A 53 -1.23 -1.09 6.58
C PHE A 53 -1.78 -2.51 6.80
N ALA A 54 -2.58 -2.71 7.87
CA ALA A 54 -3.17 -4.00 8.19
C ALA A 54 -4.18 -4.48 7.11
N HIS A 55 -4.88 -3.56 6.44
CA HIS A 55 -5.84 -3.92 5.41
C HIS A 55 -5.14 -4.36 4.11
N GLU A 56 -4.04 -3.68 3.73
CA GLU A 56 -3.26 -4.02 2.54
C GLU A 56 -2.66 -5.44 2.65
N THR A 57 -2.01 -5.74 3.77
CA THR A 57 -1.32 -7.02 3.99
C THR A 57 -2.26 -8.22 3.94
N LEU A 58 -3.47 -8.11 4.52
CA LEU A 58 -4.49 -9.17 4.45
C LEU A 58 -5.01 -9.41 3.02
N LEU A 59 -5.17 -8.37 2.21
CA LEU A 59 -5.56 -8.51 0.81
C LEU A 59 -4.46 -9.16 -0.03
N ASN A 60 -3.20 -8.79 0.20
CA ASN A 60 -2.06 -9.39 -0.49
C ASN A 60 -1.89 -10.89 -0.14
N ILE A 61 -2.07 -11.27 1.13
CA ILE A 61 -2.03 -12.68 1.56
C ILE A 61 -3.18 -13.47 0.91
N ARG A 62 -4.41 -12.94 0.88
CA ARG A 62 -5.55 -13.61 0.24
C ARG A 62 -5.37 -13.75 -1.27
N ARG A 63 -4.82 -12.73 -1.94
CA ARG A 63 -4.54 -12.76 -3.38
C ARG A 63 -3.46 -13.79 -3.72
N ASN A 64 -2.42 -13.90 -2.90
CA ASN A 64 -1.35 -14.87 -3.10
C ASN A 64 -1.79 -16.30 -2.79
N ALA A 65 -2.61 -16.51 -1.75
CA ALA A 65 -3.19 -17.81 -1.44
C ALA A 65 -4.09 -18.32 -2.58
N LYS A 66 -4.91 -17.44 -3.18
CA LYS A 66 -5.76 -17.80 -4.33
C LYS A 66 -4.97 -18.12 -5.60
N LYS A 67 -3.85 -17.42 -5.84
CA LYS A 67 -2.94 -17.73 -6.95
C LYS A 67 -2.22 -19.06 -6.77
N ALA A 68 -1.82 -19.40 -5.54
CA ALA A 68 -1.18 -20.68 -5.24
C ALA A 68 -2.14 -21.87 -5.46
N ASP A 69 -3.41 -21.71 -5.11
CA ASP A 69 -4.48 -22.72 -5.31
C ASP A 69 -4.81 -22.92 -6.81
N ASP A 70 -4.83 -21.83 -7.59
CA ASP A 70 -5.06 -21.88 -9.05
C ASP A 70 -3.88 -22.50 -9.84
N ASP A 71 -2.65 -22.38 -9.33
CA ASP A 71 -1.44 -22.94 -9.96
C ASP A 71 -1.27 -24.44 -9.64
N ASP A 72 -1.70 -24.91 -8.46
CA ASP A 72 -1.67 -26.34 -8.08
C ASP A 72 -2.80 -27.15 -8.78
N ALA A 73 -3.90 -26.50 -9.16
CA ALA A 73 -5.01 -27.11 -9.88
C ALA A 73 -4.82 -27.23 -11.41
N ASN A 74 -3.73 -26.68 -11.98
CA ASN A 74 -3.53 -26.54 -13.43
C ASN A 74 -2.32 -27.30 -13.99
N ASP A 75 -2.01 -28.47 -13.43
CA ASP A 75 -1.06 -29.39 -14.05
C ASP A 75 -1.70 -30.03 -15.31
N GLY A 76 -1.54 -29.38 -16.47
CA GLY A 76 -1.64 -30.08 -17.76
C GLY A 76 -2.27 -29.39 -18.96
N LYS A 77 -2.87 -28.19 -18.89
CA LYS A 77 -3.36 -27.49 -20.11
C LYS A 77 -3.15 -25.98 -20.08
N ALA A 78 -2.01 -25.56 -20.63
CA ALA A 78 -1.72 -24.16 -20.97
C ALA A 78 -2.75 -23.61 -21.97
N LYS A 79 -3.80 -22.96 -21.47
CA LYS A 79 -4.59 -21.98 -22.25
C LYS A 79 -4.01 -20.59 -21.99
N PRO A 80 -3.96 -19.70 -22.99
CA PRO A 80 -3.50 -18.34 -22.79
C PRO A 80 -4.36 -17.68 -21.71
N LYS A 81 -3.73 -17.28 -20.60
CA LYS A 81 -4.34 -16.56 -19.48
C LYS A 81 -4.89 -15.24 -20.05
N GLN A 82 -6.15 -15.22 -20.50
CA GLN A 82 -6.84 -13.98 -20.79
C GLN A 82 -6.88 -13.18 -19.50
N GLU A 83 -6.56 -11.88 -19.56
CA GLU A 83 -6.61 -10.99 -18.42
C GLU A 83 -8.08 -10.85 -17.95
N HIS A 84 -8.51 -11.76 -17.10
CA HIS A 84 -9.85 -11.78 -16.56
C HIS A 84 -9.91 -10.84 -15.37
N TYR A 85 -10.38 -9.62 -15.62
CA TYR A 85 -10.75 -8.69 -14.57
C TYR A 85 -12.03 -9.20 -13.88
N ALA A 86 -11.86 -9.88 -12.75
CA ALA A 86 -12.98 -10.30 -11.90
C ALA A 86 -13.37 -9.16 -10.96
N ILE A 87 -14.68 -8.93 -10.79
CA ILE A 87 -15.19 -7.97 -9.81
C ILE A 87 -14.91 -8.51 -8.40
N PRO A 88 -14.12 -7.80 -7.58
CA PRO A 88 -13.84 -8.22 -6.22
C PRO A 88 -15.08 -8.06 -5.34
N HIS A 89 -15.44 -9.11 -4.60
CA HIS A 89 -16.57 -9.10 -3.67
C HIS A 89 -16.09 -9.38 -2.24
N GLY A 90 -16.48 -8.54 -1.28
CA GLY A 90 -16.30 -8.77 0.17
C GLY A 90 -15.63 -7.61 0.94
N LEU A 91 -15.87 -7.53 2.26
CA LEU A 91 -15.31 -6.51 3.16
C LEU A 91 -15.49 -5.08 2.61
N LEU A 92 -14.40 -4.34 2.42
CA LEU A 92 -14.38 -2.95 2.03
C LEU A 92 -14.73 -2.75 0.55
N TYR A 93 -14.60 -3.80 -0.29
CA TYR A 93 -15.07 -3.81 -1.69
C TYR A 93 -16.59 -3.67 -1.82
N ARG A 94 -17.34 -3.82 -0.72
CA ARG A 94 -18.78 -3.55 -0.70
C ARG A 94 -19.10 -2.05 -0.67
N PHE A 95 -18.18 -1.22 -0.17
CA PHE A 95 -18.39 0.21 0.02
C PHE A 95 -17.54 1.07 -0.93
N ILE A 96 -16.36 0.58 -1.31
CA ILE A 96 -15.38 1.32 -2.10
C ILE A 96 -14.82 0.40 -3.19
N SER A 97 -14.74 0.88 -4.43
CA SER A 97 -14.27 0.10 -5.58
C SER A 97 -12.82 -0.38 -5.42
N ASP A 98 -11.94 0.51 -4.96
CA ASP A 98 -10.53 0.22 -4.74
C ASP A 98 -10.13 0.48 -3.28
N PRO A 99 -10.43 -0.46 -2.37
CA PRO A 99 -10.11 -0.31 -0.97
C PRO A 99 -8.60 -0.26 -0.70
N ASN A 100 -7.77 -0.77 -1.61
CA ASN A 100 -6.31 -0.63 -1.51
C ASN A 100 -5.87 0.84 -1.60
N TYR A 101 -6.31 1.57 -2.63
CA TYR A 101 -5.99 2.99 -2.77
C TYR A 101 -6.58 3.82 -1.63
N PHE A 102 -7.74 3.42 -1.10
CA PHE A 102 -8.29 4.07 0.07
C PHE A 102 -7.40 3.86 1.31
N CYS A 103 -6.89 2.65 1.53
CA CYS A 103 -5.97 2.37 2.64
C CYS A 103 -4.63 3.08 2.48
N GLU A 104 -4.08 3.17 1.27
CA GLU A 104 -2.89 3.98 0.97
C GLU A 104 -3.12 5.48 1.18
N TRP A 105 -4.36 5.97 1.05
CA TRP A 105 -4.69 7.38 1.32
C TRP A 105 -4.91 7.67 2.81
N VAL A 106 -5.31 6.64 3.56
CA VAL A 106 -5.48 6.70 5.02
C VAL A 106 -4.13 6.57 5.73
N GLU A 107 -3.19 5.84 5.13
CA GLU A 107 -1.77 5.78 5.54
C GLU A 107 -1.06 7.13 5.39
#